data_AF-A0A2E9KWV4-F1
#
_entry.id   AF-A0A2E9KWV4-F1
#
_cell.length_a   1.000
_cell.length_b   1.000
_cell.length_c   1.000
_cell.angle_alpha   90.00
_cell.angle_beta   90.00
_cell.angle_gamma   90.00
#
_symmetry.space_group_name_H-M   'P 1'
#
loop_
_entity.id
_entity.type
_entity.pdbx_description
1 polymer ?
#
loop_
_entity_poly.entity_id
_entity_poly.type
_entity_poly.pdbx_seq_one_letter_code
_entity_poly.pdbx_strand_id
1 'polypeptide(L)'
;MTEEEKSKPEQGSPEEGVTEPTPEDALNAIRASIANAFNLGLQSQPKQPTDTTADLIKGLQEIISGQLKQAYGKDVSEDFIRANAEFFVQIAAVGYIIPRICAHDKDFQARLFQLIEDRVLETQKQAAEKSQGEQGSIIHEDKKIIV
;
A
#
# COMPACT_ATOMS: atom_id res chain seq x y z
N MET A 1 8.69 22.94 67.67
CA MET A 1 9.65 23.92 67.14
C MET A 1 10.15 23.39 65.81
N THR A 2 10.13 24.28 64.83
CA THR A 2 10.31 24.14 63.38
C THR A 2 11.74 23.82 62.95
N GLU A 3 11.88 23.20 61.77
CA GLU A 3 12.80 23.54 60.64
C GLU A 3 12.59 22.47 59.55
N GLU A 4 11.80 22.77 58.51
CA GLU A 4 12.24 23.15 57.14
C GLU A 4 13.18 22.14 56.45
N GLU A 5 12.63 21.34 55.53
CA GLU A 5 13.40 20.78 54.41
C GLU A 5 12.66 20.95 53.08
N LYS A 6 13.02 22.06 52.42
CA LYS A 6 13.23 22.28 50.98
C LYS A 6 12.57 21.32 49.97
N SER A 7 11.66 21.91 49.20
CA SER A 7 11.17 21.48 47.89
C SER A 7 12.30 21.11 46.92
N LYS A 8 12.10 20.04 46.15
CA LYS A 8 12.85 19.74 44.93
C LYS A 8 11.84 19.49 43.79
N PRO A 9 12.09 20.00 42.57
CA PRO A 9 11.06 20.17 41.55
C PRO A 9 10.78 18.88 40.78
N GLU A 10 9.53 18.72 40.34
CA GLU A 10 9.12 17.83 39.27
C GLU A 10 10.01 18.03 38.04
N GLN A 11 10.83 17.03 37.72
CA GLN A 11 11.37 16.90 36.37
C GLN A 11 10.28 16.24 35.53
N GLY A 12 9.50 17.10 34.85
CA GLY A 12 8.70 16.68 33.71
C GLY A 12 9.63 16.01 32.70
N SER A 13 9.35 14.75 32.39
CA SER A 13 9.92 14.08 31.22
C SER A 13 9.64 14.95 30.00
N PRO A 14 10.63 15.17 29.11
CA PRO A 14 10.34 15.83 27.85
C PRO A 14 9.39 14.94 27.06
N GLU A 15 8.23 15.47 26.70
CA GLU A 15 7.40 14.90 25.65
C GLU A 15 8.28 14.79 24.40
N GLU A 16 8.68 13.56 24.04
CA GLU A 16 9.22 13.27 22.72
C GLU A 16 8.15 13.67 21.72
N GLY A 17 8.34 14.83 21.09
CA GLY A 17 7.47 15.32 20.04
C GLY A 17 7.39 14.26 18.95
N VAL A 18 6.23 13.63 18.84
CA VAL A 18 5.88 12.76 17.73
C VAL A 18 5.84 13.64 16.49
N THR A 19 6.97 13.79 15.80
CA THR A 19 7.02 14.41 14.48
C THR A 19 6.20 13.55 13.54
N GLU A 20 5.09 14.08 13.04
CA GLU A 20 4.30 13.43 12.01
C GLU A 20 5.18 13.10 10.80
N PRO A 21 5.02 11.90 10.20
CA PRO A 21 5.87 11.47 9.10
C PRO A 21 5.75 12.42 7.91
N THR A 22 6.87 12.75 7.29
CA THR A 22 6.84 13.58 6.08
C THR A 22 6.20 12.83 4.92
N PRO A 23 5.72 13.51 3.87
CA PRO A 23 5.21 12.85 2.66
C PRO A 23 6.21 11.88 2.02
N GLU A 24 7.52 12.16 2.15
CA GLU A 24 8.59 11.30 1.64
C GLU A 24 8.74 10.04 2.49
N ASP A 25 8.63 10.15 3.82
CA ASP A 25 8.65 9.00 4.74
C ASP A 25 7.45 8.07 4.49
N ALA A 26 6.27 8.66 4.28
CA ALA A 26 5.06 7.91 3.94
C ALA A 26 5.23 7.14 2.61
N LEU A 27 5.82 7.78 1.59
CA LEU A 27 6.10 7.15 0.30
C LEU A 27 7.09 5.98 0.45
N ASN A 28 8.14 6.17 1.25
CA ASN A 28 9.13 5.13 1.51
C ASN A 28 8.55 3.95 2.28
N ALA A 29 7.67 4.19 3.25
CA ALA A 29 6.95 3.14 3.97
C ALA A 29 6.02 2.33 3.03
N ILE A 30 5.34 3.00 2.09
CA ILE A 30 4.52 2.33 1.08
C ILE A 30 5.39 1.47 0.15
N ARG A 31 6.52 2.00 -0.34
CA ARG A 31 7.48 1.25 -1.17
C ARG A 31 8.00 0.01 -0.45
N ALA A 32 8.36 0.15 0.83
CA ALA A 32 8.81 -0.97 1.65
C ALA A 32 7.72 -2.05 1.80
N SER A 33 6.47 -1.63 2.00
CA SER A 33 5.33 -2.54 2.14
C SER A 33 5.06 -3.31 0.84
N ILE A 34 5.13 -2.62 -0.31
CA ILE A 34 5.02 -3.24 -1.64
C ILE A 34 6.15 -4.25 -1.86
N ALA A 35 7.40 -3.88 -1.56
CA ALA A 35 8.55 -4.76 -1.73
C ALA A 35 8.44 -6.01 -0.83
N ASN A 36 7.98 -5.84 0.41
CA ASN A 36 7.76 -6.96 1.33
C ASN A 36 6.68 -7.91 0.81
N ALA A 37 5.55 -7.40 0.33
CA ALA A 37 4.49 -8.22 -0.26
C ALA A 37 4.99 -9.00 -1.49
N PHE A 38 5.72 -8.34 -2.38
CA PHE A 38 6.31 -8.99 -3.55
C PHE A 38 7.28 -10.10 -3.16
N ASN A 39 8.17 -9.83 -2.20
CA ASN A 39 9.14 -10.80 -1.70
C ASN A 39 8.47 -11.98 -1.00
N LEU A 40 7.38 -11.75 -0.26
CA LEU A 40 6.58 -12.81 0.34
C LEU A 40 6.03 -13.74 -0.76
N GLY A 41 5.51 -13.17 -1.84
CA GLY A 41 5.10 -13.92 -3.03
C GLY A 41 6.22 -14.73 -3.67
N LEU A 42 7.38 -14.11 -3.87
CA LEU A 42 8.57 -14.74 -4.44
C LEU A 42 9.01 -15.97 -3.63
N GLN A 43 8.98 -15.87 -2.30
CA GLN A 43 9.40 -16.93 -1.38
C GLN A 43 8.31 -17.99 -1.16
N SER A 44 7.06 -17.69 -1.49
CA SER A 44 5.96 -18.62 -1.29
C SER A 44 6.10 -19.86 -2.18
N GLN A 45 5.85 -21.02 -1.60
CA GLN A 45 5.85 -22.31 -2.28
C GLN A 45 4.59 -23.10 -1.88
N PRO A 46 4.07 -23.95 -2.78
CA PRO A 46 3.09 -24.97 -2.44
C PRO A 46 3.56 -25.78 -1.21
N LYS A 47 2.68 -26.01 -0.24
CA LYS A 47 3.01 -26.83 0.95
C LYS A 47 2.83 -28.30 0.64
N GLN A 48 1.87 -28.62 -0.21
CA GLN A 48 1.60 -29.96 -0.74
C GLN A 48 1.73 -29.96 -2.27
N PRO A 49 2.08 -31.10 -2.89
CA PRO A 49 2.13 -31.23 -4.34
C PRO A 49 0.80 -30.97 -5.05
N THR A 50 -0.31 -31.11 -4.33
CA THR A 50 -1.67 -30.89 -4.84
C THR A 50 -2.15 -29.46 -4.68
N ASP A 51 -1.40 -28.60 -3.98
CA ASP A 51 -1.82 -27.21 -3.76
C ASP A 51 -1.82 -26.46 -5.09
N THR A 52 -2.93 -25.79 -5.37
CA THR A 52 -3.08 -24.94 -6.54
C THR A 52 -2.56 -23.54 -6.28
N THR A 53 -2.40 -22.74 -7.34
CA THR A 53 -2.13 -21.30 -7.19
C THR A 53 -3.22 -20.60 -6.36
N ALA A 54 -4.47 -21.04 -6.44
CA ALA A 54 -5.56 -20.47 -5.64
C ALA A 54 -5.39 -20.75 -4.14
N ASP A 55 -4.94 -21.96 -3.78
CA ASP A 55 -4.66 -22.33 -2.38
C ASP A 55 -3.51 -21.49 -1.82
N LEU A 56 -2.48 -21.26 -2.63
CA LEU A 56 -1.36 -20.40 -2.27
C LEU A 56 -1.78 -18.94 -2.09
N ILE A 57 -2.61 -18.39 -2.99
CA ILE A 57 -3.15 -17.03 -2.88
C ILE A 57 -4.00 -16.90 -1.61
N LYS A 58 -4.81 -17.90 -1.28
CA LYS A 58 -5.58 -17.92 -0.04
C LYS A 58 -4.67 -17.88 1.20
N GLY A 59 -3.59 -18.66 1.20
CA GLY A 59 -2.59 -18.63 2.27
C GLY A 59 -1.91 -17.26 2.41
N LEU A 60 -1.56 -16.62 1.29
CA LEU A 60 -1.02 -15.26 1.28
C LEU A 60 -2.01 -14.25 1.86
N GLN A 61 -3.30 -14.38 1.52
CA GLN A 61 -4.35 -13.52 2.05
C GLN A 61 -4.49 -13.64 3.57
N GLU A 62 -4.43 -14.86 4.11
CA GLU A 62 -4.46 -15.09 5.57
C GLU A 62 -3.25 -14.44 6.26
N ILE A 63 -2.04 -14.62 5.73
CA ILE A 63 -0.81 -14.05 6.27
C ILE A 63 -0.86 -12.52 6.27
N ILE A 64 -1.15 -11.92 5.11
CA ILE A 64 -1.14 -10.46 4.94
C ILE A 64 -2.24 -9.81 5.77
N SER A 65 -3.45 -10.39 5.78
CA SER A 65 -4.55 -9.87 6.61
C SER A 65 -4.19 -9.95 8.10
N GLY A 66 -3.56 -11.05 8.54
CA GLY A 66 -3.08 -11.21 9.91
C GLY A 66 -2.06 -10.14 10.30
N GLN A 67 -1.08 -9.88 9.44
CA GLN A 67 -0.05 -8.85 9.66
C GLN A 67 -0.66 -7.46 9.77
N LEU A 68 -1.59 -7.09 8.87
CA LEU A 68 -2.24 -5.79 8.89
C LEU A 68 -3.13 -5.61 10.12
N LYS A 69 -3.88 -6.65 10.52
CA LYS A 69 -4.69 -6.61 11.76
C LYS A 69 -3.82 -6.46 13.00
N GLN A 70 -2.69 -7.15 13.05
CA GLN A 70 -1.76 -7.05 14.18
C GLN A 70 -1.16 -5.63 14.28
N ALA A 71 -0.81 -5.03 13.15
CA ALA A 71 -0.15 -3.72 13.12
C ALA A 71 -1.13 -2.56 13.33
N TYR A 72 -2.33 -2.63 12.76
CA TYR A 72 -3.24 -1.47 12.66
C TYR A 72 -4.67 -1.74 13.11
N GLY A 73 -5.04 -2.98 13.44
CA GLY A 73 -6.44 -3.38 13.64
C GLY A 73 -7.17 -2.70 14.81
N LYS A 74 -6.45 -1.99 15.69
CA LYS A 74 -7.06 -1.15 16.75
C LYS A 74 -7.38 0.27 16.29
N ASP A 75 -6.68 0.75 15.27
CA ASP A 75 -6.63 2.16 14.89
C ASP A 75 -7.35 2.45 13.56
N VAL A 76 -7.61 1.42 12.75
CA VAL A 76 -8.27 1.55 11.44
C VAL A 76 -9.40 0.54 11.27
N SER A 77 -10.34 0.85 10.38
CA SER A 77 -11.51 0.01 10.14
C SER A 77 -11.15 -1.32 9.46
N GLU A 78 -11.96 -2.35 9.70
CA GLU A 78 -11.81 -3.66 9.05
C GLU A 78 -11.92 -3.59 7.52
N ASP A 79 -12.74 -2.67 6.99
CA ASP A 79 -12.85 -2.45 5.55
C ASP A 79 -11.55 -1.87 4.96
N PHE A 80 -10.89 -0.97 5.69
CA PHE A 80 -9.59 -0.43 5.30
C PHE A 80 -8.51 -1.51 5.32
N ILE A 81 -8.47 -2.34 6.37
CA ILE A 81 -7.57 -3.49 6.44
C ILE A 81 -7.80 -4.44 5.26
N ARG A 82 -9.06 -4.76 4.95
CA ARG A 82 -9.42 -5.68 3.87
C ARG A 82 -8.97 -5.17 2.50
N ALA A 83 -9.22 -3.89 2.19
CA ALA A 83 -8.83 -3.30 0.91
C ALA A 83 -7.30 -3.29 0.72
N ASN A 84 -6.55 -2.93 1.77
CA ASN A 84 -5.09 -2.96 1.73
C ASN A 84 -4.54 -4.39 1.63
N ALA A 85 -5.15 -5.34 2.35
CA ALA A 85 -4.77 -6.74 2.27
C ALA A 85 -4.94 -7.28 0.85
N GLU A 86 -6.07 -6.96 0.20
CA GLU A 86 -6.33 -7.36 -1.19
C GLU A 86 -5.25 -6.81 -2.14
N PHE A 87 -4.91 -5.52 -2.01
CA PHE A 87 -3.84 -4.92 -2.81
C PHE A 87 -2.50 -5.65 -2.61
N PHE A 88 -2.07 -5.88 -1.38
CA PHE A 88 -0.80 -6.58 -1.13
C PHE A 88 -0.82 -8.04 -1.54
N VAL A 89 -1.97 -8.73 -1.48
CA VAL A 89 -2.13 -10.09 -2.01
C VAL A 89 -1.93 -10.11 -3.52
N GLN A 90 -2.44 -9.13 -4.25
CA GLN A 90 -2.20 -9.03 -5.70
C GLN A 90 -0.71 -8.83 -6.00
N ILE A 91 -0.03 -7.96 -5.26
CA ILE A 91 1.43 -7.76 -5.40
C ILE A 91 2.20 -9.05 -5.09
N ALA A 92 1.82 -9.77 -4.03
CA ALA A 92 2.43 -11.06 -3.69
C ALA A 92 2.15 -12.12 -4.77
N ALA A 93 0.95 -12.18 -5.33
CA ALA A 93 0.62 -13.08 -6.42
C ALA A 93 1.49 -12.81 -7.66
N VAL A 94 1.73 -11.54 -8.00
CA VAL A 94 2.66 -11.16 -9.07
C VAL A 94 4.08 -11.65 -8.76
N GLY A 95 4.56 -11.46 -7.52
CA GLY A 95 5.86 -11.97 -7.07
C GLY A 95 5.99 -13.50 -7.14
N TYR A 96 4.89 -14.24 -6.97
CA TYR A 96 4.85 -15.68 -7.13
C TYR A 96 4.84 -16.11 -8.61
N ILE A 97 3.98 -15.49 -9.43
CA ILE A 97 3.67 -15.93 -10.80
C ILE A 97 4.77 -15.52 -11.77
N ILE A 98 5.17 -14.25 -11.78
CA ILE A 98 6.05 -13.69 -12.82
C ILE A 98 7.39 -14.42 -12.90
N PRO A 99 8.14 -14.64 -11.79
CA PRO A 99 9.42 -15.33 -11.86
C PRO A 99 9.29 -16.76 -12.39
N ARG A 100 8.17 -17.45 -12.11
CA ARG A 100 7.93 -18.82 -12.56
C ARG A 100 7.61 -18.90 -14.06
N ILE A 101 6.81 -17.95 -14.57
CA ILE A 101 6.58 -17.83 -16.02
C ILE A 101 7.89 -17.46 -16.74
N CYS A 102 8.63 -16.51 -16.18
CA CYS A 102 9.88 -16.00 -16.76
C CYS A 102 11.08 -16.95 -16.57
N ALA A 103 10.98 -17.97 -15.72
CA ALA A 103 12.07 -18.92 -15.47
C ALA A 103 12.46 -19.68 -16.75
N HIS A 104 11.52 -19.82 -17.68
CA HIS A 104 11.69 -20.59 -18.90
C HIS A 104 11.91 -19.72 -20.16
N ASP A 105 11.74 -18.39 -20.06
CA ASP A 105 11.89 -17.45 -21.18
C ASP A 105 12.39 -16.08 -20.70
N LYS A 106 13.68 -15.81 -20.93
CA LYS A 106 14.34 -14.56 -20.56
C LYS A 106 13.92 -13.37 -21.43
N ASP A 107 13.53 -13.61 -22.67
CA ASP A 107 13.05 -12.56 -23.57
C ASP A 107 11.64 -12.13 -23.17
N PHE A 108 10.81 -13.07 -22.70
CA PHE A 108 9.52 -12.73 -22.07
C PHE A 108 9.72 -11.90 -20.80
N GLN A 109 10.71 -12.22 -19.96
CA GLN A 109 11.02 -11.44 -18.76
C GLN A 109 11.30 -9.97 -19.10
N ALA A 110 12.14 -9.69 -20.10
CA ALA A 110 12.46 -8.34 -20.54
C ALA A 110 11.24 -7.62 -21.16
N ARG A 111 10.47 -8.33 -22.00
CA ARG A 111 9.26 -7.79 -22.64
C ARG A 111 8.15 -7.48 -21.65
N LEU A 112 8.01 -8.26 -20.56
CA LEU A 112 6.97 -8.04 -19.56
C LEU A 112 7.12 -6.67 -18.88
N PHE A 113 8.35 -6.29 -18.49
CA PHE A 113 8.58 -4.98 -17.89
C PHE A 113 8.29 -3.85 -18.88
N GLN A 114 8.70 -4.01 -20.14
CA GLN A 114 8.35 -3.05 -21.20
C GLN A 114 6.84 -2.91 -21.38
N LEU A 115 6.09 -4.02 -21.38
CA LEU A 115 4.62 -4.01 -21.50
C LEU A 115 3.95 -3.29 -20.31
N ILE A 116 4.51 -3.42 -19.10
CA ILE A 116 4.03 -2.69 -17.92
C ILE A 116 4.27 -1.18 -18.11
N GLU A 117 5.47 -0.77 -18.53
CA GLU A 117 5.80 0.63 -18.80
C GLU A 117 4.89 1.23 -19.89
N ASP A 118 4.73 0.54 -21.01
CA ASP A 118 3.88 0.96 -22.13
C ASP A 118 2.43 1.17 -21.67
N ARG A 119 1.90 0.25 -20.85
CA ARG A 119 0.55 0.36 -20.29
C ARG A 119 0.40 1.55 -19.35
N VAL A 120 1.41 1.86 -18.53
CA VAL A 120 1.41 3.02 -17.64
C VAL A 120 1.41 4.32 -18.46
N LEU A 121 2.26 4.43 -19.47
CA LEU A 121 2.30 5.59 -20.36
C LEU A 121 0.98 5.78 -21.10
N GLU A 122 0.40 4.70 -21.63
CA GLU A 122 -0.91 4.74 -22.27
C GLU A 122 -2.00 5.20 -21.30
N THR A 123 -2.01 4.71 -20.06
CA THR A 123 -3.00 5.10 -19.05
C THR A 123 -2.85 6.58 -18.67
N GLN A 124 -1.63 7.08 -18.52
CA GLN A 124 -1.38 8.51 -18.26
C GLN A 124 -1.83 9.38 -19.44
N LYS A 125 -1.56 8.96 -20.67
CA LYS A 125 -2.03 9.63 -21.88
C LYS A 125 -3.56 9.70 -21.91
N GLN A 126 -4.24 8.57 -21.67
CA GLN A 126 -5.71 8.51 -21.61
C GLN A 126 -6.29 9.39 -20.50
N ALA A 127 -5.63 9.48 -19.35
CA ALA A 127 -6.04 10.37 -18.26
C ALA A 127 -5.89 11.85 -18.65
N ALA A 128 -4.76 12.22 -19.26
CA ALA A 128 -4.50 13.58 -19.72
C ALA A 128 -5.48 14.00 -20.83
N GLU A 129 -5.79 13.10 -21.76
CA GLU A 129 -6.78 13.34 -22.83
C GLU A 129 -8.20 13.52 -22.26
N LYS A 130 -8.57 12.77 -21.22
CA LYS A 130 -9.85 12.97 -20.51
C LYS A 130 -9.90 14.30 -19.77
N SER A 131 -8.82 14.70 -19.10
CA SER A 131 -8.73 16.00 -18.42
C SER A 131 -8.71 17.20 -19.39
N GLN A 132 -8.20 17.01 -20.60
CA GLN A 132 -8.25 18.03 -21.66
C GLN A 132 -9.62 18.10 -22.36
N GLY A 133 -10.40 17.00 -22.34
CA GLY A 133 -11.77 16.96 -22.85
C GLY A 133 -12.81 17.63 -21.95
N GLU A 134 -12.54 17.81 -20.66
CA GLU A 134 -13.46 18.45 -19.69
C GLU A 134 -13.29 19.98 -19.56
N GLN A 135 -12.40 20.63 -20.32
CA GLN A 135 -12.33 22.10 -20.42
C GLN A 135 -13.24 22.70 -21.50
N GLY A 136 -14.24 21.95 -21.97
CA GLY A 136 -15.10 22.33 -23.09
C GLY A 136 -16.59 22.45 -22.80
N SER A 137 -17.01 22.91 -21.62
CA SER A 137 -18.35 23.52 -21.42
C SER A 137 -18.41 24.24 -20.08
N ILE A 138 -18.09 25.54 -20.07
CA ILE A 138 -18.60 26.43 -19.02
C ILE A 138 -20.09 26.60 -19.33
N ILE A 139 -20.93 25.76 -18.74
CA ILE A 139 -22.36 26.06 -18.64
C ILE A 139 -22.46 27.20 -17.62
N HIS A 140 -22.66 28.42 -18.12
CA HIS A 140 -23.19 29.50 -17.31
C HIS A 140 -24.64 29.13 -16.95
N GLU A 141 -24.86 28.48 -15.81
CA GLU A 141 -26.19 28.45 -15.21
C GLU A 141 -26.41 29.77 -14.45
N ASP A 142 -27.27 30.59 -15.02
CA ASP A 142 -27.78 31.81 -14.42
C ASP A 142 -28.45 31.53 -13.08
N LYS A 143 -27.99 32.27 -12.07
CA LYS A 143 -28.65 32.64 -10.80
C LYS A 143 -30.04 32.06 -10.56
N LYS A 144 -30.17 31.32 -9.45
CA LYS A 144 -31.16 31.65 -8.41
C LYS A 144 -30.75 31.12 -7.05
N ILE A 145 -30.33 32.02 -6.18
CA ILE A 145 -30.37 31.84 -4.72
C ILE A 145 -31.86 31.82 -4.35
N ILE A 146 -32.31 30.76 -3.68
CA ILE A 146 -33.55 30.80 -2.90
C ILE A 146 -33.13 30.87 -1.44
N VAL A 147 -33.59 31.92 -0.77
CA VAL A 147 -33.41 32.24 0.65
C VAL A 147 -34.30 31.34 1.49
#